data_AF-A0A2D5F9Q6-F1
#
_entry.id   AF-A0A2D5F9Q6-F1
#
_cell.length_a   1.000
_cell.length_b   1.000
_cell.length_c   1.000
_cell.angle_alpha   90.00
_cell.angle_beta   90.00
_cell.angle_gamma   90.00
#
_symmetry.space_group_name_H-M   'P 1'
#
loop_
_entity.id
_entity.type
_entity.pdbx_description
1 polymer ?
#
loop_
_entity_poly.entity_id
_entity_poly.type
_entity_poly.pdbx_seq_one_letter_code
_entity_poly.pdbx_strand_id
1 'polypeptide(L)'
;MIYCRSSLSNLTFWATPAVRKLICATLLALALADTSFSAEAISEGQDTAAWVFLVQEVSRSEPAIQRVFATVVLLQLAEVHLGEAGLARRQASAETTDARERKRLFGWAAVVEGEAQHYLRLHDAAQAGAPVRIMPAAEVGMQPLLWLGGKVVILSHLRPSQQAELEAYIVADFCRQVDCLSLGGGPRGGPQLAPPH
;
A
#
# COMPACT_ATOMS: atom_id res chain seq x y z
N MET A 1 36.03 -4.21 -29.16
CA MET A 1 36.32 -4.29 -30.61
C MET A 1 35.91 -5.68 -31.08
N ILE A 2 34.68 -5.83 -31.58
CA ILE A 2 34.11 -6.95 -32.37
C ILE A 2 32.88 -6.35 -33.08
N TYR A 3 32.69 -6.77 -34.33
CA TYR A 3 31.95 -6.14 -35.42
C TYR A 3 30.42 -6.04 -35.24
N CYS A 4 29.82 -4.93 -35.71
CA CYS A 4 28.44 -4.92 -36.20
C CYS A 4 28.44 -4.32 -37.62
N ARG A 5 28.20 -5.18 -38.61
CA ARG A 5 28.21 -4.88 -40.04
C ARG A 5 26.79 -4.47 -40.45
N SER A 6 26.64 -3.21 -40.84
CA SER A 6 25.41 -2.64 -41.39
C SER A 6 25.06 -3.30 -42.72
N SER A 7 23.89 -3.94 -42.80
CA SER A 7 23.28 -4.39 -44.04
C SER A 7 21.88 -3.77 -44.14
N LEU A 8 21.84 -2.50 -44.52
CA LEU A 8 20.62 -1.84 -45.00
C LEU A 8 20.85 -1.53 -46.47
N SER A 9 20.40 -2.43 -47.32
CA SER A 9 20.25 -2.17 -48.74
C SER A 9 19.08 -2.99 -49.26
N ASN A 10 18.20 -2.30 -49.97
CA ASN A 10 17.17 -2.82 -50.86
C ASN A 10 15.90 -3.33 -50.20
N LEU A 11 14.89 -2.45 -50.14
CA LEU A 11 13.49 -2.77 -50.46
C LEU A 11 12.74 -1.45 -50.74
N THR A 12 13.13 -0.75 -51.80
CA THR A 12 12.29 0.28 -52.43
C THR A 12 11.81 -0.29 -53.76
N PHE A 13 10.65 -0.95 -53.77
CA PHE A 13 10.00 -1.38 -55.00
C PHE A 13 8.45 -1.26 -54.85
N TRP A 14 7.92 -0.19 -55.48
CA TRP A 14 6.56 0.04 -55.96
C TRP A 14 5.34 -0.22 -55.05
N ALA A 15 4.89 0.80 -54.34
CA ALA A 15 3.50 0.92 -53.90
C ALA A 15 2.87 2.18 -54.52
N THR A 16 1.82 1.99 -55.33
CA THR A 16 1.06 3.06 -55.98
C THR A 16 0.31 3.93 -54.96
N PRO A 17 0.03 5.21 -55.26
CA PRO A 17 -0.56 6.17 -54.32
C PRO A 17 -1.96 5.78 -53.80
N ALA A 18 -2.65 4.85 -54.47
CA ALA A 18 -3.92 4.29 -54.04
C ALA A 18 -3.80 3.37 -52.80
N VAL A 19 -2.69 2.64 -52.66
CA VAL A 19 -2.47 1.69 -51.55
C VAL A 19 -2.13 2.43 -50.25
N ARG A 20 -1.48 3.59 -50.34
CA ARG A 20 -1.16 4.45 -49.18
C ARG A 20 -2.40 4.99 -48.46
N LYS A 21 -3.49 5.28 -49.18
CA LYS A 21 -4.73 5.79 -48.56
C LYS A 21 -5.50 4.70 -47.82
N LEU A 22 -5.42 3.44 -48.28
CA LEU A 22 -6.11 2.32 -47.64
C LEU A 22 -5.47 1.94 -46.29
N ILE A 23 -4.13 2.05 -46.19
CA ILE A 23 -3.37 1.72 -44.97
C ILE A 23 -3.57 2.77 -43.87
N CYS A 24 -3.68 4.07 -44.22
CA CYS A 24 -3.98 5.10 -43.22
C CYS A 24 -5.42 5.02 -42.67
N ALA A 25 -6.39 4.56 -43.48
CA ALA A 25 -7.77 4.40 -43.01
C ALA A 25 -7.93 3.21 -42.05
N THR A 26 -7.12 2.16 -42.19
CA THR A 26 -7.14 0.99 -41.29
C THR A 26 -6.39 1.24 -39.98
N LEU A 27 -5.32 2.05 -39.99
CA LEU A 27 -4.62 2.44 -38.76
C LEU A 27 -5.41 3.45 -37.91
N LEU A 28 -6.33 4.22 -38.50
CA LEU A 28 -7.18 5.16 -37.76
C LEU A 28 -8.42 4.48 -37.13
N ALA A 29 -8.86 3.34 -37.67
CA ALA A 29 -10.02 2.60 -37.14
C ALA A 29 -9.68 1.68 -35.96
N LEU A 30 -8.41 1.32 -35.78
CA LEU A 30 -7.93 0.52 -34.63
C LEU A 30 -7.61 1.36 -33.39
N ALA A 31 -7.69 2.69 -33.46
CA ALA A 31 -7.45 3.59 -32.34
C ALA A 31 -8.72 3.97 -31.54
N LEU A 32 -9.88 3.39 -31.87
CA LEU A 32 -11.17 3.75 -31.28
C LEU A 32 -11.82 2.63 -30.43
N ALA A 33 -11.07 1.56 -30.10
CA ALA A 33 -11.60 0.40 -29.38
C ALA A 33 -11.09 0.22 -27.93
N ASP A 34 -10.36 1.17 -27.36
CA ASP A 34 -9.96 1.14 -25.93
C ASP A 34 -10.79 2.15 -25.11
N THR A 35 -12.11 1.96 -25.07
CA THR A 35 -13.01 2.65 -24.14
C THR A 35 -13.63 1.65 -23.19
N SER A 36 -12.84 1.12 -22.25
CA SER A 36 -13.34 0.43 -21.05
C SER A 36 -12.26 0.33 -19.97
N PHE A 37 -11.88 1.46 -19.39
CA PHE A 37 -11.26 1.46 -18.06
C PHE A 37 -12.04 2.42 -17.17
N SER A 38 -13.20 1.95 -16.71
CA SER A 38 -13.95 2.56 -15.61
C SER A 38 -14.15 1.49 -14.56
N ALA A 39 -13.13 1.23 -13.74
CA ALA A 39 -13.23 0.31 -12.61
C ALA A 39 -12.24 0.57 -11.46
N GLU A 40 -11.88 1.82 -11.13
CA GLU A 40 -11.09 2.07 -9.89
C GLU A 40 -11.72 3.08 -8.91
N ALA A 41 -12.74 3.84 -9.28
CA ALA A 41 -13.23 4.92 -8.42
C ALA A 41 -14.17 4.49 -7.28
N ILE A 42 -14.60 3.22 -7.23
CA ILE A 42 -15.60 2.75 -6.24
C ILE A 42 -14.93 2.11 -5.01
N SER A 43 -13.69 1.60 -5.11
CA SER A 43 -13.01 0.97 -3.95
C SER A 43 -12.47 2.00 -2.95
N GLU A 44 -11.79 3.05 -3.44
CA GLU A 44 -11.01 3.97 -2.59
C GLU A 44 -11.88 4.72 -1.56
N GLY A 45 -13.12 5.07 -1.93
CA GLY A 45 -14.08 5.71 -1.03
C GLY A 45 -14.72 4.78 0.00
N GLN A 46 -14.85 3.48 -0.32
CA GLN A 46 -15.41 2.50 0.60
C GLN A 46 -14.37 2.05 1.65
N ASP A 47 -13.11 1.91 1.24
CA ASP A 47 -12.01 1.48 2.11
C ASP A 47 -11.71 2.54 3.20
N THR A 48 -11.70 3.82 2.82
CA THR A 48 -11.55 4.94 3.77
C THR A 48 -12.69 4.99 4.79
N ALA A 49 -13.92 4.74 4.36
CA ALA A 49 -15.09 4.74 5.26
C ALA A 49 -15.04 3.56 6.26
N ALA A 50 -14.58 2.39 5.81
CA ALA A 50 -14.42 1.22 6.66
C ALA A 50 -13.35 1.45 7.73
N TRP A 51 -12.21 2.05 7.37
CA TRP A 51 -11.16 2.41 8.32
C TRP A 51 -11.63 3.37 9.41
N VAL A 52 -12.24 4.49 9.02
CA VAL A 52 -12.74 5.50 9.97
C VAL A 52 -13.77 4.90 10.92
N PHE A 53 -14.70 4.10 10.40
CA PHE A 53 -15.68 3.40 11.22
C PHE A 53 -15.01 2.44 12.20
N LEU A 54 -14.10 1.58 11.72
CA LEU A 54 -13.43 0.59 12.55
C LEU A 54 -12.67 1.23 13.70
N VAL A 55 -11.84 2.24 13.40
CA VAL A 55 -11.04 2.95 14.42
C VAL A 55 -11.94 3.58 15.49
N GLN A 56 -13.08 4.15 15.08
CA GLN A 56 -14.04 4.77 15.99
C GLN A 56 -14.73 3.76 16.92
N GLU A 57 -15.08 2.58 16.42
CA GLU A 57 -15.72 1.56 17.24
C GLU A 57 -14.71 0.85 18.14
N VAL A 58 -13.52 0.55 17.63
CA VAL A 58 -12.45 -0.03 18.45
C VAL A 58 -12.07 0.92 19.58
N SER A 59 -11.99 2.24 19.37
CA SER A 59 -11.64 3.18 20.45
C SER A 59 -12.62 3.18 21.63
N ARG A 60 -13.86 2.75 21.39
CA ARG A 60 -14.92 2.63 22.41
C ARG A 60 -15.12 1.21 22.93
N SER A 61 -14.48 0.24 22.29
CA SER A 61 -14.57 -1.18 22.64
C SER A 61 -13.82 -1.53 23.92
N GLU A 62 -14.01 -2.76 24.40
CA GLU A 62 -13.32 -3.27 25.58
C GLU A 62 -11.79 -3.34 25.40
N PRO A 63 -10.99 -3.25 26.49
CA PRO A 63 -9.52 -3.25 26.41
C PRO A 63 -8.91 -4.45 25.69
N ALA A 64 -9.58 -5.61 25.69
CA ALA A 64 -9.12 -6.79 24.97
C ALA A 64 -9.16 -6.56 23.45
N ILE A 65 -10.24 -5.97 22.92
CA ILE A 65 -10.41 -5.67 21.50
C ILE A 65 -9.42 -4.58 21.04
N GLN A 66 -9.26 -3.53 21.86
CA GLN A 66 -8.26 -2.49 21.59
C GLN A 66 -6.84 -3.06 21.49
N ARG A 67 -6.51 -4.05 22.33
CA ARG A 67 -5.21 -4.71 22.31
C ARG A 67 -5.01 -5.54 21.05
N VAL A 68 -6.03 -6.29 20.61
CA VAL A 68 -5.98 -7.02 19.33
C VAL A 68 -5.74 -6.06 18.18
N PHE A 69 -6.47 -4.94 18.14
CA PHE A 69 -6.27 -3.91 17.12
C PHE A 69 -4.84 -3.35 17.15
N ALA A 70 -4.32 -3.00 18.33
CA ALA A 70 -2.95 -2.51 18.47
C ALA A 70 -1.92 -3.54 17.97
N THR A 71 -2.09 -4.83 18.28
CA THR A 71 -1.18 -5.88 17.79
C THR A 71 -1.21 -5.98 16.26
N VAL A 72 -2.38 -5.94 15.64
CA VAL A 72 -2.52 -5.98 14.17
C VAL A 72 -1.85 -4.78 13.53
N VAL A 73 -2.18 -3.58 13.99
CA VAL A 73 -1.66 -2.32 13.44
C VAL A 73 -0.14 -2.25 13.56
N LEU A 74 0.42 -2.60 14.71
CA LEU A 74 1.86 -2.53 14.93
C LEU A 74 2.62 -3.51 14.05
N LEU A 75 2.06 -4.70 13.81
CA LEU A 75 2.65 -5.67 12.90
C LEU A 75 2.62 -5.16 11.45
N GLN A 76 1.47 -4.63 11.00
CA GLN A 76 1.32 -4.07 9.66
C GLN A 76 2.24 -2.86 9.42
N LEU A 77 2.38 -1.97 10.41
CA LEU A 77 3.32 -0.86 10.33
C LEU A 77 4.78 -1.36 10.27
N ALA A 78 5.14 -2.37 11.06
CA ALA A 78 6.49 -2.96 11.02
C ALA A 78 6.79 -3.56 9.64
N GLU A 79 5.85 -4.30 9.06
CA GLU A 79 6.00 -4.93 7.74
C GLU A 79 6.23 -3.89 6.64
N VAL A 80 5.38 -2.87 6.59
CA VAL A 80 5.54 -1.74 5.65
C VAL A 80 6.92 -1.08 5.80
N HIS A 81 7.36 -0.80 7.03
CA HIS A 81 8.64 -0.15 7.26
C HIS A 81 9.81 -1.06 6.84
N LEU A 82 9.76 -2.37 7.10
CA LEU A 82 10.77 -3.31 6.60
C LEU A 82 10.79 -3.36 5.06
N GLY A 83 9.62 -3.31 4.42
CA GLY A 83 9.48 -3.21 2.97
C GLY A 83 10.17 -1.97 2.39
N GLU A 84 9.92 -0.80 2.99
CA GLU A 84 10.54 0.48 2.59
C GLU A 84 12.04 0.51 2.84
N ALA A 85 12.51 -0.03 3.97
CA ALA A 85 13.94 -0.18 4.23
C ALA A 85 14.61 -1.10 3.18
N GLY A 86 13.95 -2.21 2.84
CA GLY A 86 14.39 -3.11 1.78
C GLY A 86 14.45 -2.44 0.40
N LEU A 87 13.42 -1.67 0.05
CA LEU A 87 13.40 -0.88 -1.19
C LEU A 87 14.56 0.11 -1.25
N ALA A 88 14.78 0.87 -0.18
CA ALA A 88 15.88 1.84 -0.12
C ALA A 88 17.26 1.18 -0.27
N ARG A 89 17.47 0.00 0.34
CA ARG A 89 18.72 -0.78 0.16
C ARG A 89 18.92 -1.26 -1.28
N ARG A 90 17.85 -1.72 -1.94
CA ARG A 90 17.92 -2.14 -3.34
C ARG A 90 18.26 -0.96 -4.26
N GLN A 91 17.59 0.17 -4.07
CA GLN A 91 17.86 1.40 -4.83
C GLN A 91 19.31 1.88 -4.62
N ALA A 92 19.80 1.84 -3.38
CA ALA A 92 21.18 2.20 -3.05
C ALA A 92 22.22 1.30 -3.75
N SER A 93 21.91 0.01 -3.86
CA SER A 93 22.87 -1.00 -4.32
C SER A 93 22.85 -1.24 -5.84
N ALA A 94 21.67 -1.22 -6.45
CA ALA A 94 21.45 -1.62 -7.84
C ALA A 94 21.21 -0.44 -8.79
N GLU A 95 20.63 0.66 -8.29
CA GLU A 95 20.10 1.73 -9.15
C GLU A 95 20.91 3.04 -9.04
N THR A 96 21.74 3.19 -8.00
CA THR A 96 22.44 4.44 -7.69
C THR A 96 23.95 4.34 -7.90
N THR A 97 24.46 5.10 -8.87
CA THR A 97 25.91 5.23 -9.10
C THR A 97 26.55 6.34 -8.26
N ASP A 98 25.79 7.39 -7.89
CA ASP A 98 26.26 8.45 -7.02
C ASP A 98 26.55 7.96 -5.59
N ALA A 99 27.78 8.17 -5.11
CA ALA A 99 28.21 7.70 -3.79
C ALA A 99 27.49 8.44 -2.65
N ARG A 100 27.17 9.73 -2.83
CA ARG A 100 26.48 10.53 -1.81
C ARG A 100 25.05 10.05 -1.64
N GLU A 101 24.33 9.88 -2.74
CA GLU A 101 22.96 9.40 -2.75
C GLU A 101 22.85 7.98 -2.19
N ARG A 102 23.75 7.09 -2.58
CA ARG A 102 23.82 5.73 -2.01
C ARG A 102 24.02 5.74 -0.50
N LYS A 103 24.91 6.59 0.02
CA LYS A 103 25.09 6.76 1.48
C LYS A 103 23.80 7.26 2.14
N ARG A 104 23.10 8.22 1.50
CA ARG A 104 21.82 8.75 2.00
C ARG A 104 20.76 7.65 2.08
N LEU A 105 20.61 6.84 1.03
CA LEU A 105 19.63 5.75 0.96
C LEU A 105 19.90 4.65 2.01
N PHE A 106 21.17 4.27 2.23
CA PHE A 106 21.50 3.34 3.32
C PHE A 106 21.20 3.92 4.70
N GLY A 107 21.49 5.21 4.93
CA GLY A 107 21.15 5.89 6.17
C GLY A 107 19.64 5.92 6.40
N TRP A 108 18.86 6.24 5.36
CA TRP A 108 17.40 6.19 5.40
C TRP A 108 16.88 4.78 5.72
N ALA A 109 17.39 3.75 5.04
CA ALA A 109 17.00 2.37 5.29
C ALA A 109 17.23 1.95 6.75
N ALA A 110 18.34 2.35 7.35
CA ALA A 110 18.66 2.05 8.74
C ALA A 110 17.69 2.73 9.73
N VAL A 111 17.28 3.98 9.46
CA VAL A 111 16.29 4.69 10.28
C VAL A 111 14.93 4.01 10.19
N VAL A 112 14.48 3.69 8.98
CA VAL A 112 13.18 3.04 8.75
C VAL A 112 13.12 1.65 9.38
N GLU A 113 14.20 0.86 9.26
CA GLU A 113 14.30 -0.44 9.93
C GLU A 113 14.30 -0.31 11.46
N GLY A 114 14.97 0.72 12.00
CA GLY A 114 14.94 1.02 13.43
C GLY A 114 13.53 1.32 13.96
N GLU A 115 12.72 2.03 13.16
CA GLU A 115 11.31 2.30 13.45
C GLU A 115 10.46 1.02 13.35
N ALA A 116 10.70 0.16 12.35
CA ALA A 116 10.04 -1.15 12.29
C ALA A 116 10.30 -1.99 13.55
N GLN A 117 11.57 -2.03 14.00
CA GLN A 117 11.93 -2.71 15.24
C GLN A 117 11.27 -2.06 16.47
N HIS A 118 11.03 -0.74 16.44
CA HIS A 118 10.27 -0.07 17.48
C HIS A 118 8.83 -0.57 17.54
N TYR A 119 8.15 -0.70 16.41
CA TYR A 119 6.79 -1.25 16.35
C TYR A 119 6.73 -2.70 16.82
N LEU A 120 7.71 -3.54 16.46
CA LEU A 120 7.78 -4.92 16.98
C LEU A 120 7.90 -4.97 18.51
N ARG A 121 8.70 -4.09 19.12
CA ARG A 121 8.77 -4.00 20.59
C ARG A 121 7.45 -3.54 21.21
N LEU A 122 6.76 -2.60 20.58
CA LEU A 122 5.44 -2.15 21.04
C LEU A 122 4.39 -3.25 20.87
N HIS A 123 4.49 -4.06 19.80
CA HIS A 123 3.65 -5.22 19.57
C HIS A 123 3.81 -6.23 20.70
N ASP A 124 5.04 -6.56 21.07
CA ASP A 124 5.32 -7.48 22.17
C ASP A 124 4.79 -6.93 23.51
N ALA A 125 4.93 -5.62 23.73
CA ALA A 125 4.35 -4.95 24.89
C ALA A 125 2.81 -5.01 24.89
N ALA A 126 2.17 -4.82 23.74
CA ALA A 126 0.72 -4.99 23.58
C ALA A 126 0.29 -6.40 23.97
N GLN A 127 0.97 -7.42 23.45
CA GLN A 127 0.71 -8.83 23.75
C GLN A 127 0.92 -9.14 25.24
N ALA A 128 1.92 -8.53 25.88
CA ALA A 128 2.19 -8.63 27.31
C ALA A 128 1.16 -7.87 28.19
N GLY A 129 0.17 -7.21 27.59
CA GLY A 129 -0.92 -6.55 28.33
C GLY A 129 -0.64 -5.09 28.70
N ALA A 130 0.31 -4.44 28.03
CA ALA A 130 0.49 -2.99 28.19
C ALA A 130 -0.83 -2.23 27.91
N PRO A 131 -1.12 -1.14 28.65
CA PRO A 131 -2.30 -0.33 28.41
C PRO A 131 -2.30 0.25 26.99
N VAL A 132 -3.42 0.06 26.31
CA VAL A 132 -3.69 0.57 24.96
C VAL A 132 -4.80 1.59 25.02
N ARG A 133 -4.65 2.67 24.26
CA ARG A 133 -5.71 3.63 23.96
C ARG A 133 -5.62 4.02 22.50
N ILE A 134 -6.75 4.06 21.81
CA ILE A 134 -6.84 4.49 20.41
C ILE A 134 -7.55 5.84 20.37
N MET A 135 -6.99 6.77 19.61
CA MET A 135 -7.53 8.11 19.42
C MET A 135 -7.92 8.26 17.95
N PRO A 136 -9.22 8.25 17.62
CA PRO A 136 -9.70 8.42 16.25
C PRO A 136 -9.30 9.76 15.65
N ALA A 137 -9.20 9.81 14.33
CA ALA A 137 -8.85 11.02 13.59
C ALA A 137 -9.73 12.23 13.94
N ALA A 138 -11.02 12.00 14.16
CA ALA A 138 -11.99 13.04 14.51
C ALA A 138 -11.69 13.72 15.86
N GLU A 139 -11.04 13.02 16.80
CA GLU A 139 -10.68 13.57 18.12
C GLU A 139 -9.39 14.40 18.07
N VAL A 140 -8.47 14.08 17.16
CA VAL A 140 -7.13 14.68 17.10
C VAL A 140 -6.93 15.66 15.93
N GLY A 141 -7.86 15.68 14.96
CA GLY A 141 -7.77 16.52 13.77
C GLY A 141 -6.68 16.09 12.78
N MET A 142 -6.17 14.87 12.89
CA MET A 142 -5.11 14.28 12.05
C MET A 142 -5.30 12.77 11.92
N GLN A 143 -4.29 12.03 11.43
CA GLN A 143 -4.35 10.56 11.38
C GLN A 143 -4.58 9.95 12.77
N PRO A 144 -5.28 8.80 12.88
CA PRO A 144 -5.50 8.16 14.17
C PRO A 144 -4.20 7.90 14.93
N LEU A 145 -4.27 7.95 16.26
CA LEU A 145 -3.13 7.69 17.13
C LEU A 145 -3.37 6.43 17.97
N LEU A 146 -2.31 5.65 18.16
CA LEU A 146 -2.24 4.57 19.14
C LEU A 146 -1.35 5.00 20.29
N TRP A 147 -1.90 5.01 21.50
CA TRP A 147 -1.16 5.18 22.73
C TRP A 147 -0.89 3.82 23.37
N LEU A 148 0.38 3.49 23.58
CA LEU A 148 0.79 2.22 24.16
C LEU A 148 1.98 2.40 25.10
N GLY A 149 1.81 2.07 26.37
CA GLY A 149 2.92 2.11 27.34
C GLY A 149 3.63 3.47 27.44
N GLY A 150 2.88 4.57 27.31
CA GLY A 150 3.43 5.93 27.30
C GLY A 150 4.09 6.37 25.98
N LYS A 151 3.98 5.56 24.92
CA LYS A 151 4.41 5.89 23.56
C LYS A 151 3.21 6.21 22.68
N VAL A 152 3.40 7.14 21.75
CA VAL A 152 2.40 7.53 20.75
C VAL A 152 2.89 7.02 19.41
N VAL A 153 2.01 6.33 18.67
CA VAL A 153 2.24 5.90 17.29
C VAL A 153 1.18 6.55 16.42
N ILE A 154 1.60 7.16 15.31
CA ILE A 154 0.69 7.69 14.29
C ILE A 154 0.37 6.54 13.34
N LEU A 155 -0.91 6.30 13.08
CA LEU A 155 -1.36 5.20 12.22
C LEU A 155 -1.31 5.63 10.75
N SER A 156 -0.10 5.79 10.22
CA SER A 156 0.12 6.28 8.86
C SER A 156 1.24 5.57 8.12
N HIS A 157 1.08 5.44 6.82
CA HIS A 157 2.07 4.95 5.88
C HIS A 157 3.12 6.04 5.57
N LEU A 158 4.39 5.64 5.36
CA LEU A 158 5.48 6.57 5.01
C LEU A 158 5.28 7.28 3.66
N ARG A 159 4.55 6.62 2.76
CA ARG A 159 4.11 7.13 1.45
C ARG A 159 2.61 7.41 1.52
N PRO A 160 2.16 8.67 1.49
CA PRO A 160 0.73 9.00 1.58
C PRO A 160 -0.12 8.32 0.51
N SER A 161 0.42 8.11 -0.69
CA SER A 161 -0.27 7.43 -1.80
C SER A 161 -0.55 5.93 -1.55
N GLN A 162 -0.02 5.34 -0.49
CA GLN A 162 -0.22 3.94 -0.11
C GLN A 162 -0.96 3.81 1.22
N GLN A 163 -1.49 4.92 1.76
CA GLN A 163 -2.23 4.91 3.02
C GLN A 163 -3.47 4.01 2.95
N ALA A 164 -4.27 4.13 1.89
CA ALA A 164 -5.51 3.35 1.74
C ALA A 164 -5.25 1.84 1.72
N GLU A 165 -4.15 1.40 1.10
CA GLU A 165 -3.77 -0.02 1.07
C GLU A 165 -3.41 -0.55 2.46
N LEU A 166 -2.60 0.22 3.23
CA LEU A 166 -2.29 -0.12 4.62
C LEU A 166 -3.58 -0.23 5.47
N GLU A 167 -4.49 0.73 5.33
CA GLU A 167 -5.76 0.74 6.05
C GLU A 167 -6.61 -0.49 5.73
N ALA A 168 -6.72 -0.84 4.45
CA ALA A 168 -7.44 -2.04 4.00
C ALA A 168 -6.84 -3.33 4.58
N TYR A 169 -5.52 -3.48 4.59
CA TYR A 169 -4.86 -4.66 5.20
C TYR A 169 -5.11 -4.74 6.71
N ILE A 170 -5.03 -3.62 7.43
CA ILE A 170 -5.32 -3.59 8.87
C ILE A 170 -6.77 -4.00 9.12
N VAL A 171 -7.74 -3.45 8.38
CA VAL A 171 -9.15 -3.79 8.52
C VAL A 171 -9.36 -5.29 8.29
N ALA A 172 -8.81 -5.83 7.19
CA ALA A 172 -8.93 -7.24 6.87
C ALA A 172 -8.33 -8.14 7.96
N ASP A 173 -7.12 -7.85 8.42
CA ASP A 173 -6.41 -8.64 9.42
C ASP A 173 -7.05 -8.62 10.80
N PHE A 174 -7.57 -7.45 11.18
CA PHE A 174 -8.31 -7.31 12.42
C PHE A 174 -9.63 -8.08 12.37
N CYS A 175 -10.39 -7.96 11.27
CA CYS A 175 -11.68 -8.65 11.13
C CYS A 175 -11.55 -10.17 10.95
N ARG A 176 -10.36 -10.70 10.66
CA ARG A 176 -10.08 -12.14 10.74
C ARG A 176 -10.01 -12.65 12.19
N GLN A 177 -9.72 -11.78 13.15
CA GLN A 177 -9.53 -12.13 14.56
C GLN A 177 -10.71 -11.70 15.44
N VAL A 178 -11.44 -10.67 15.04
CA VAL A 178 -12.57 -10.12 15.77
C VAL A 178 -13.80 -10.09 14.87
N ASP A 179 -14.96 -10.45 15.39
CA ASP A 179 -16.22 -10.33 14.67
C ASP A 179 -16.58 -8.85 14.45
N CYS A 180 -16.14 -8.30 13.33
CA CYS A 180 -16.44 -6.92 12.95
C CYS A 180 -17.93 -6.65 12.68
N LEU A 181 -18.75 -7.68 12.37
CA LEU A 181 -20.20 -7.49 12.23
C LEU A 181 -20.81 -7.13 13.59
N SER A 182 -20.33 -7.78 14.66
CA SER A 182 -20.78 -7.48 16.04
C SER A 182 -20.33 -6.10 16.55
N LEU A 183 -19.20 -5.59 16.04
CA LEU A 183 -18.73 -4.22 16.29
C LEU A 183 -19.49 -3.15 15.48
N GLY A 184 -20.49 -3.56 14.69
CA GLY A 184 -21.29 -2.68 13.83
C GLY A 184 -20.66 -2.37 12.47
N GLY A 185 -19.50 -2.95 12.16
CA GLY A 185 -18.61 -2.57 11.05
C GLY A 185 -18.32 -3.63 10.00
N GLY A 186 -19.04 -4.74 9.98
CA GLY A 186 -18.87 -5.70 8.88
C GLY A 186 -19.31 -5.07 7.56
N PRO A 187 -18.62 -5.38 6.44
CA PRO A 187 -18.97 -4.86 5.12
C PRO A 187 -20.43 -5.23 4.85
N ARG A 188 -21.30 -4.22 4.80
CA ARG A 188 -22.70 -4.39 4.42
C ARG A 188 -22.74 -4.58 2.90
N GLY A 189 -22.32 -5.76 2.45
CA GLY A 189 -22.28 -6.18 1.04
C GLY A 189 -20.87 -6.16 0.43
N GLY A 190 -20.23 -7.31 0.36
CA GLY A 190 -19.04 -7.58 -0.45
C GLY A 190 -18.88 -9.09 -0.69
N PRO A 191 -18.40 -9.54 -1.87
CA PRO A 191 -18.52 -10.93 -2.30
C PRO A 191 -17.68 -11.86 -1.42
N GLN A 192 -18.29 -12.97 -1.04
CA GLN A 192 -17.67 -14.07 -0.31
C GLN A 192 -16.47 -14.60 -1.12
N LEU A 193 -15.24 -14.27 -0.70
CA LEU A 193 -14.05 -14.93 -1.24
C LEU A 193 -14.14 -16.41 -0.86
N ALA A 194 -14.29 -17.27 -1.87
CA ALA A 194 -14.21 -18.71 -1.68
C ALA A 194 -12.81 -19.10 -1.14
N PRO A 195 -12.73 -20.10 -0.24
CA PRO A 195 -11.46 -20.54 0.31
C PRO A 195 -10.55 -21.13 -0.80
N PRO A 196 -9.23 -20.97 -0.70
CA PRO A 196 -8.31 -21.62 -1.62
C PRO A 196 -8.37 -23.14 -1.41
N HIS A 197 -8.46 -23.88 -2.51
CA HIS A 197 -8.33 -25.34 -2.57
C HIS A 197 -6.87 -25.77 -2.42
#